data_AF-A0AA38PDM4-F1
#
_entry.id   AF-A0AA38PDM4-F1
#
_cell.length_a   1.000
_cell.length_b   1.000
_cell.length_c   1.000
_cell.angle_alpha   90.00
_cell.angle_beta   90.00
_cell.angle_gamma   90.00
#
_symmetry.space_group_name_H-M   'P 1'
#
loop_
_entity.id
_entity.type
_entity.pdbx_description
1 polymer ?
#
loop_
_entity_poly.entity_id
_entity_poly.type
_entity_poly.pdbx_seq_one_letter_code
_entity_poly.pdbx_strand_id
1 'polypeptide(L)' 'MGGDGRYPYPKQVWSPAGGWWVRPSNWKSNTFIVAAGIAGICYMVGNLSASKEHRYIEPAKAIPSAMWSKRVQAEKKDS' A
#
# COMPACT_ATOMS: atom_id res chain seq x y z
N MET A 1 22.35 13.63 -2.56
CA MET A 1 23.01 12.80 -1.53
C MET A 1 23.76 11.68 -2.23
N GLY A 2 25.09 11.72 -2.20
CA GLY A 2 25.94 10.79 -2.95
C GLY A 2 27.40 11.22 -2.83
N GLY A 3 27.86 11.36 -1.59
CA GLY A 3 29.22 11.76 -1.27
C GLY A 3 29.82 10.73 -0.34
N ASP A 4 30.47 9.73 -0.93
CA ASP A 4 31.81 9.28 -0.58
C ASP A 4 32.31 8.32 -1.66
N GLY A 5 33.62 8.11 -1.77
CA GLY A 5 34.24 7.26 -2.78
C GLY A 5 33.71 5.81 -2.76
N ARG A 6 33.53 5.19 -3.94
CA ARG A 6 33.24 3.76 -4.02
C ARG A 6 34.52 2.97 -3.79
N TYR A 7 34.52 2.10 -2.79
CA TYR A 7 35.64 1.21 -2.49
C TYR A 7 35.44 -0.17 -3.14
N PRO A 8 36.51 -0.95 -3.37
CA PRO A 8 36.38 -2.34 -3.79
C PRO A 8 35.53 -3.14 -2.79
N TYR A 9 34.64 -3.98 -3.30
CA TYR A 9 33.74 -4.83 -2.51
C TYR A 9 33.60 -6.20 -3.20
N PRO A 10 33.30 -7.27 -2.44
CA PRO A 10 33.10 -8.60 -3.02
C PRO A 10 31.80 -8.64 -3.84
N LYS A 11 31.91 -8.97 -5.13
CA LYS A 11 30.77 -8.96 -6.08
C LYS A 11 29.88 -10.21 -5.97
N GLN A 12 30.38 -11.25 -5.34
CA GLN A 12 29.72 -12.56 -5.22
C GLN A 12 28.78 -12.63 -4.00
N VAL A 13 28.87 -11.67 -3.08
CA VAL A 13 28.05 -11.64 -1.88
C VAL A 13 26.66 -11.12 -2.23
N TRP A 14 25.63 -11.90 -1.91
CA TRP A 14 24.23 -11.54 -2.08
C TRP A 14 23.55 -11.36 -0.73
N SER A 15 22.68 -10.35 -0.65
CA SER A 15 21.81 -10.12 0.49
C SER A 15 20.44 -9.65 -0.01
N PRO A 16 19.34 -10.02 0.67
CA PRO A 16 17.98 -9.71 0.24
C PRO A 16 17.70 -8.20 0.17
N ALA A 17 18.38 -7.38 0.99
CA ALA A 17 18.23 -5.93 0.99
C ALA A 17 19.11 -5.23 -0.07
N GLY A 18 19.92 -5.99 -0.82
CA GLY A 18 20.96 -5.48 -1.71
C GLY A 18 22.36 -5.53 -1.07
N GLY A 19 23.27 -4.71 -1.56
CA GLY A 19 24.67 -4.68 -1.14
C GLY A 19 25.28 -3.29 -1.34
N TRP A 20 26.58 -3.24 -1.54
CA TRP A 20 27.30 -1.97 -1.66
C TRP A 20 26.87 -1.15 -2.89
N TRP A 21 26.43 0.09 -2.66
CA TRP A 21 26.03 1.10 -3.65
C TRP A 21 25.12 0.58 -4.77
N VAL A 22 24.18 -0.30 -4.42
CA VAL A 22 23.30 -0.96 -5.39
C VAL A 22 22.38 0.05 -6.08
N ARG A 23 22.54 0.17 -7.41
CA ARG A 23 21.65 0.92 -8.29
C ARG A 23 21.33 0.09 -9.54
N PRO A 24 20.38 -0.85 -9.47
CA PRO A 24 20.04 -1.70 -10.59
C PRO A 24 19.44 -0.85 -11.71
N SER A 25 19.71 -1.19 -12.97
CA SER A 25 19.17 -0.48 -14.13
C SER A 25 17.64 -0.45 -14.14
N ASN A 26 17.01 -1.51 -13.64
CA ASN A 26 15.56 -1.74 -13.69
C ASN A 26 14.82 -1.31 -12.41
N TRP A 27 15.43 -0.48 -11.55
CA TRP A 27 14.84 -0.10 -10.25
C TRP A 27 13.41 0.48 -10.40
N LYS A 28 13.16 1.27 -11.45
CA LYS A 28 11.86 1.91 -11.70
C LYS A 28 10.76 0.89 -11.92
N SER A 29 10.98 -0.07 -12.82
CA SER A 29 10.00 -1.10 -13.15
C SER A 29 9.75 -2.02 -11.96
N ASN A 30 10.79 -2.40 -11.23
CA ASN A 30 10.65 -3.23 -10.04
C ASN A 30 9.81 -2.54 -8.96
N THR A 31 10.11 -1.26 -8.68
CA THR A 31 9.31 -0.47 -7.73
C THR A 31 7.87 -0.31 -8.19
N PHE A 32 7.65 -0.08 -9.48
CA PHE A 32 6.31 0.05 -10.04
C PHE A 32 5.49 -1.24 -9.86
N ILE A 33 6.05 -2.40 -10.18
CA ILE A 33 5.38 -3.69 -10.03
C ILE A 33 5.01 -3.94 -8.56
N VAL A 34 5.94 -3.70 -7.63
CA VAL A 34 5.68 -3.89 -6.20
C VAL A 34 4.61 -2.92 -5.70
N ALA A 35 4.71 -1.64 -6.08
CA ALA A 35 3.72 -0.63 -5.69
C ALA A 35 2.32 -0.95 -6.25
N ALA A 36 2.23 -1.39 -7.51
CA ALA A 36 0.98 -1.80 -8.13
C ALA A 36 0.39 -3.03 -7.44
N GLY A 37 1.22 -4.02 -7.07
CA GLY A 37 0.79 -5.17 -6.30
C GLY A 37 0.22 -4.80 -4.93
N ILE A 38 0.92 -3.93 -4.19
CA ILE A 38 0.45 -3.42 -2.89
C ILE A 38 -0.87 -2.66 -3.05
N ALA A 39 -0.96 -1.76 -4.03
CA ALA A 39 -2.17 -0.99 -4.28
C ALA A 39 -3.36 -1.90 -4.63
N GLY A 40 -3.15 -2.92 -5.47
CA GLY A 40 -4.17 -3.90 -5.82
C GLY A 40 -4.67 -4.69 -4.60
N ILE A 41 -3.76 -5.15 -3.74
CA ILE A 41 -4.12 -5.86 -2.50
C ILE A 41 -4.90 -4.93 -1.56
N CYS A 42 -4.41 -3.71 -1.32
CA CYS A 42 -5.09 -2.72 -0.48
C CYS A 42 -6.50 -2.40 -1.01
N TYR A 43 -6.68 -2.28 -2.33
CA TYR A 43 -7.99 -2.04 -2.92
C TYR A 43 -8.94 -3.21 -2.69
N MET A 44 -8.51 -4.45 -2.90
CA MET A 44 -9.34 -5.63 -2.67
C MET A 44 -9.72 -5.76 -1.20
N VAL A 45 -8.74 -5.67 -0.29
CA VAL A 45 -8.97 -5.76 1.16
C VAL A 45 -9.86 -4.60 1.63
N GLY A 46 -9.65 -3.39 1.13
CA GLY A 46 -10.48 -2.22 1.44
C GLY A 46 -11.94 -2.40 1.02
N ASN A 47 -12.19 -2.90 -0.18
CA ASN A 47 -13.56 -3.19 -0.65
C ASN A 47 -14.23 -4.30 0.16
N LEU A 48 -13.48 -5.36 0.50
CA LEU A 48 -13.98 -6.44 1.36
C LEU A 48 -14.30 -5.92 2.76
N SER A 49 -13.43 -5.09 3.33
CA SER A 49 -13.64 -4.45 4.64
C SER A 49 -14.89 -3.57 4.62
N ALA A 50 -15.02 -2.70 3.62
CA ALA A 50 -16.17 -1.81 3.45
C ALA A 50 -17.50 -2.54 3.26
N SER A 51 -17.46 -3.74 2.67
CA SER A 51 -18.65 -4.59 2.47
C SER A 51 -19.02 -5.39 3.71
N LYS A 52 -18.04 -5.75 4.54
CA LYS A 52 -18.25 -6.49 5.80
C LYS A 52 -18.49 -5.57 7.00
N GLU A 53 -18.25 -4.28 6.85
CA GLU A 53 -18.42 -3.31 7.92
C GLU A 53 -19.89 -3.22 8.36
N HIS A 54 -20.16 -3.64 9.60
CA HIS A 54 -21.48 -3.58 10.21
C HIS A 54 -21.43 -2.74 11.49
N ARG A 55 -22.31 -1.75 11.61
CA ARG A 55 -22.38 -0.84 12.77
C ARG A 55 -23.73 -0.96 13.44
N TYR A 56 -23.80 -1.54 14.64
CA TYR A 56 -25.07 -1.68 15.36
C TYR A 56 -25.59 -0.35 15.90
N ILE A 57 -24.68 0.57 16.23
CA ILE A 57 -24.99 1.90 16.71
C ILE A 57 -24.38 2.89 15.73
N GLU A 58 -25.16 3.89 15.33
CA GLU A 58 -24.65 4.94 14.45
C GLU A 58 -23.65 5.85 15.18
N PRO A 59 -22.61 6.31 14.49
CA PRO A 59 -21.64 7.19 15.10
C PRO A 59 -22.27 8.56 15.41
N ALA A 60 -22.04 9.08 16.62
CA ALA A 60 -22.55 10.38 17.06
C ALA A 60 -22.01 11.58 16.25
N LYS A 61 -20.95 11.37 15.47
CA LYS A 61 -20.31 12.38 14.61
C LYS A 61 -20.02 11.78 13.23
N ALA A 62 -19.99 12.61 12.20
CA ALA A 62 -19.60 12.18 10.87
C ALA A 62 -18.14 11.66 10.89
N ILE A 63 -17.94 10.44 10.41
CA ILE A 63 -16.62 9.80 10.33
C ILE A 63 -16.26 9.49 8.87
N PRO A 64 -14.99 9.63 8.46
CA PRO A 64 -14.59 9.45 7.07
C PRO A 64 -14.88 8.05 6.51
N SER A 65 -14.75 7.00 7.33
CA SER A 65 -15.03 5.62 6.93
C SER A 65 -16.50 5.39 6.54
N ALA A 66 -17.43 6.22 7.04
CA ALA A 66 -18.83 6.17 6.63
C ALA A 66 -19.02 6.42 5.13
N MET A 67 -18.09 7.14 4.48
CA MET A 67 -18.14 7.38 3.02
C MET A 67 -17.95 6.10 2.21
N TRP A 68 -17.20 5.13 2.74
CA TRP A 68 -16.89 3.88 2.03
C TRP A 68 -17.74 2.70 2.48
N SER A 69 -18.36 2.77 3.66
CA SER A 69 -19.24 1.71 4.16
C SER A 69 -20.46 1.50 3.25
N LYS A 70 -20.60 0.28 2.72
CA LYS A 70 -21.70 -0.09 1.81
C LYS A 70 -23.07 0.03 2.48
N ARG A 71 -23.16 -0.28 3.78
CA ARG A 71 -24.41 -0.19 4.55
C ARG A 71 -24.88 1.26 4.69
N VAL A 72 -23.98 2.16 5.11
CA VAL A 72 -24.32 3.59 5.27
C VAL A 72 -24.75 4.21 3.94
N GLN A 73 -24.12 3.80 2.83
CA GLN A 73 -24.54 4.23 1.50
C GLN A 73 -25.92 3.71 1.09
N ALA A 74 -26.27 2.46 1.46
CA ALA A 74 -27.59 1.89 1.20
C ALA A 74 -28.68 2.60 2.00
N GLU A 75 -28.47 2.79 3.31
CA GLU A 75 -29.40 3.50 4.20
C GLU A 75 -29.66 4.94 3.75
N LYS A 76 -28.62 5.65 3.29
CA LYS A 76 -28.76 6.99 2.68
C LYS A 76 -29.57 7.01 1.38
N LYS A 77 -29.63 5.89 0.65
CA LYS A 77 -30.36 5.81 -0.63
C LYS A 77 -31.87 5.61 -0.40
N ASP A 78 -32.23 4.99 0.73
CA ASP A 78 -33.60 4.66 1.08
C ASP A 78 -34.31 5.78 1.89
N SER A 79 -33.56 6.81 2.33
CA SER A 79 -34.07 8.03 2.99
C SER A 79 -34.36 9.15 1.98
#